data_AF-A0A2E0XYL6-F1
#
_entry.id   AF-A0A2E0XYL6-F1
#
_cell.length_a   1.000
_cell.length_b   1.000
_cell.length_c   1.000
_cell.angle_alpha   90.00
_cell.angle_beta   90.00
_cell.angle_gamma   90.00
#
_symmetry.space_group_name_H-M   'P 1'
#
loop_
_entity.id
_entity.type
_entity.pdbx_description
1 polymer ?
#
loop_
_entity_poly.entity_id
_entity_poly.type
_entity_poly.pdbx_seq_one_letter_code
_entity_poly.pdbx_strand_id
1 'polypeptide(L)'
;MIRLCRRTRSRSRSCRITPADRFAVDGIIRWEREVGPVGSGRFILNMTWVHLMVLGTPLVAGVRVIDDDGHDVPSNAWQIDGGNAQDGWDIQLNDLWNPWGNSWFRIEVDAGESIGRLEIAVDGPPAGSPVTITVGEAGFPVKRIDEIVQTGSAEVILHQVNVIERLGRVEVQSINFVDVGGHVHGPIITTDSTSETRGIRSLDVAGDLLGDVLVPDGTIRLLNVLGDVGTSLSPIRIEAGHAIWSMDVRGDVWADVDLCAAGHSGYLHRLEADTFHGALRADRLARPSASDVPPRVALEGWLNGTWTFQGPLQDDEAVLELPAQGLNGQVVVNALATADGDWTTPLVMAAGQGVPPVMLVGPTYEQVPGLLGGGSVGLVPYRIHATACSPPSGTSLMSVEDAAEVVLRFYGPVQLGWGHPLNIQRRRHDSLDSYEPVAASDFCVEPVEGDPRSVRITAAEAWGGFQAGWSYRIQPNASMLCDLESLVPVSAEVEYIIDLPSAGCEGDVDESGQVNIVDVLLVLALWGQGGTPAGDAADINGDGSVSVDDLLIVIGQWGGCDA
;
A
#
# COMPACT_ATOMS: atom_id res chain seq x y z
N MET A 1 -1.16 20.14 32.47
CA MET A 1 -2.57 19.73 32.24
C MET A 1 -3.50 20.94 32.33
N ILE A 2 -3.68 21.65 31.21
CA ILE A 2 -4.65 22.74 31.06
C ILE A 2 -5.97 22.11 30.61
N ARG A 3 -6.95 21.99 31.50
CA ARG A 3 -8.31 21.57 31.12
C ARG A 3 -9.17 22.80 30.83
N LEU A 4 -9.41 23.00 29.54
CA LEU A 4 -10.48 23.83 29.01
C LEU A 4 -11.84 23.39 29.59
N CYS A 5 -12.56 24.35 30.15
CA CYS A 5 -13.92 24.24 30.63
C CYS A 5 -14.91 24.00 29.48
N ARG A 6 -15.60 22.86 29.49
CA ARG A 6 -16.82 22.64 28.70
C ARG A 6 -18.03 23.07 29.53
N ARG A 7 -18.80 24.03 29.02
CA ARG A 7 -20.03 24.57 29.61
C ARG A 7 -21.17 23.56 29.42
N THR A 8 -21.74 23.03 30.49
CA THR A 8 -23.10 22.46 30.49
C THR A 8 -23.89 22.98 31.70
N ARG A 9 -25.14 23.36 31.43
CA ARG A 9 -26.12 23.87 32.40
C ARG A 9 -26.52 22.75 33.37
N SER A 10 -26.37 22.94 34.68
CA SER A 10 -27.50 23.00 35.63
C SER A 10 -27.04 22.91 37.10
N ARG A 11 -27.74 23.71 37.93
CA ARG A 11 -28.00 23.59 39.37
C ARG A 11 -26.82 23.59 40.37
N SER A 12 -26.79 24.72 41.09
CA SER A 12 -26.25 24.99 42.41
C SER A 12 -26.05 23.79 43.35
N ARG A 13 -24.81 23.58 43.82
CA ARG A 13 -24.51 23.15 45.18
C ARG A 13 -23.23 23.82 45.68
N SER A 14 -23.30 24.38 46.88
CA SER A 14 -22.18 24.95 47.61
C SER A 14 -21.29 23.84 48.15
N CYS A 15 -19.97 23.99 48.00
CA CYS A 15 -18.99 23.16 48.70
C CYS A 15 -18.08 24.07 49.55
N ARG A 16 -18.16 23.85 50.86
CA ARG A 16 -17.33 24.44 51.91
C ARG A 16 -16.00 23.67 51.94
N ILE A 17 -14.88 24.38 51.93
CA ILE A 17 -13.55 23.79 52.14
C ILE A 17 -13.04 24.24 53.51
N THR A 18 -12.70 23.28 54.36
CA THR A 18 -11.93 23.48 55.60
C THR A 18 -10.45 23.23 55.32
N PRO A 19 -9.51 24.03 55.83
CA PRO A 19 -8.08 23.80 55.64
C PRO A 19 -7.53 22.87 56.73
N ALA A 20 -7.03 21.71 56.31
CA ALA A 20 -6.11 20.90 57.08
C ALA A 20 -5.00 20.49 56.11
N ASP A 21 -3.87 21.19 56.17
CA ASP A 21 -2.53 20.63 56.02
C ASP A 21 -1.52 21.70 56.48
N ARG A 22 -0.88 21.42 57.61
CA ARG A 22 0.21 22.21 58.18
C ARG A 22 1.52 21.64 57.62
N PHE A 23 2.23 22.40 56.80
CA PHE A 23 3.67 22.21 56.62
C PHE A 23 4.41 22.94 57.75
N ALA A 24 5.19 22.18 58.52
CA ALA A 24 6.12 22.70 59.49
C ALA A 24 7.34 23.29 58.75
N VAL A 25 7.65 24.55 59.01
CA VAL A 25 8.92 25.17 58.64
C VAL A 25 9.65 25.45 59.94
N ASP A 26 10.71 24.70 60.20
CA ASP A 26 11.64 24.99 61.30
C ASP A 26 12.59 26.11 60.85
N GLY A 27 12.43 27.28 61.46
CA GLY A 27 13.32 28.43 61.30
C GLY A 27 13.42 29.17 62.63
N ILE A 28 14.65 29.36 63.12
CA ILE A 28 14.93 30.11 64.34
C ILE A 28 14.67 31.60 64.08
N ILE A 29 13.57 32.13 64.61
CA ILE A 29 13.27 33.57 64.58
C ILE A 29 13.78 34.22 65.87
N ARG A 30 14.81 35.06 65.79
CA ARG A 30 15.15 36.00 66.87
C ARG A 30 14.42 37.32 66.65
N TRP A 31 13.60 37.71 67.62
CA TRP A 31 12.94 39.01 67.68
C TRP A 31 13.76 39.95 68.57
N GLU A 32 14.34 41.00 68.01
CA GLU A 32 14.83 42.14 68.80
C GLU A 32 13.82 43.28 68.74
N ARG A 33 13.41 43.75 69.91
CA ARG A 33 12.45 44.85 70.09
C ARG A 33 13.22 46.07 70.58
N GLU A 34 13.44 47.05 69.71
CA GLU A 34 13.82 48.38 70.18
C GLU A 34 12.59 49.14 70.69
N VAL A 35 12.71 49.68 71.90
CA VAL A 35 11.66 50.49 72.55
C VAL A 35 12.02 51.97 72.33
N GLY A 36 11.20 52.67 71.53
CA GLY A 36 11.24 54.12 71.36
C GLY A 36 9.82 54.71 71.33
N PRO A 37 9.61 55.97 71.76
CA PRO A 37 8.28 56.48 72.11
C PRO A 37 7.48 56.93 70.87
N VAL A 38 6.21 56.50 70.87
CA VAL A 38 5.04 57.05 70.17
C VAL A 38 5.14 57.24 68.65
N GLY A 39 4.58 56.27 67.91
CA GLY A 39 3.77 56.58 66.73
C GLY A 39 4.43 56.47 65.36
N SER A 40 4.95 55.30 64.98
CA SER A 40 4.87 54.68 63.64
C SER A 40 5.92 53.56 63.52
N GLY A 41 5.49 52.30 63.67
CA GLY A 41 6.37 51.15 63.50
C GLY A 41 6.54 50.79 62.03
N ARG A 42 7.76 50.91 61.50
CA ARG A 42 8.18 50.41 60.18
C ARG A 42 8.87 49.06 60.41
N PHE A 43 8.35 47.98 59.82
CA PHE A 43 9.02 46.67 59.83
C PHE A 43 10.00 46.61 58.66
N ILE A 44 11.29 46.39 58.93
CA ILE A 44 12.30 46.12 57.90
C ILE A 44 12.69 44.65 58.02
N LEU A 45 12.42 43.89 56.95
CA LEU A 45 12.79 42.49 56.80
C LEU A 45 14.21 42.45 56.22
N ASN A 46 15.22 42.21 57.06
CA ASN A 46 16.57 41.90 56.58
C ASN A 46 16.75 40.38 56.54
N MET A 47 16.57 39.78 55.38
CA MET A 47 16.95 38.39 55.12
C MET A 47 18.45 38.32 54.84
N THR A 48 19.20 37.77 55.78
CA THR A 48 20.62 37.44 55.59
C THR A 48 20.68 35.98 55.14
N TRP A 49 21.05 35.74 53.87
CA TRP A 49 21.24 34.39 53.34
C TRP A 49 22.51 33.78 53.92
N VAL A 50 22.37 32.72 54.72
CA VAL A 50 23.48 31.85 55.09
C VAL A 50 23.62 30.81 53.99
N HIS A 51 24.62 30.95 53.11
CA HIS A 51 24.99 29.90 52.16
C HIS A 51 25.62 28.73 52.92
N LEU A 52 24.84 27.66 53.09
CA LEU A 52 25.36 26.35 53.42
C LEU A 52 25.89 25.75 52.12
N MET A 53 27.22 25.72 51.94
CA MET A 53 27.85 25.01 50.83
C MET A 53 27.64 23.51 51.01
N VAL A 54 26.60 22.97 50.36
CA VAL A 54 26.56 21.57 49.96
C VAL A 54 27.37 21.48 48.66
N LEU A 55 28.38 20.62 48.65
CA LEU A 55 29.17 20.29 47.45
C LEU A 55 28.28 19.51 46.46
N GLY A 56 27.37 20.22 45.79
CA GLY A 56 26.73 19.77 44.57
C GLY A 56 27.65 20.08 43.39
N THR A 57 27.83 19.11 42.50
CA THR A 57 28.49 19.29 41.21
C THR A 57 27.87 20.47 40.44
N PRO A 58 28.65 21.22 39.64
CA PRO A 58 28.11 22.31 38.84
C PRO A 58 27.09 21.73 37.84
N LEU A 59 25.80 21.98 38.06
CA LEU A 59 24.77 21.81 37.05
C LEU A 59 25.15 22.68 35.86
N VAL A 60 25.41 22.08 34.70
CA VAL A 60 25.44 22.83 33.44
C VAL A 60 24.01 23.31 33.21
N ALA A 61 23.81 24.62 33.12
CA ALA A 61 22.48 25.18 32.84
C ALA A 61 21.99 24.62 31.50
N GLY A 62 20.84 23.94 31.47
CA GLY A 62 20.19 23.48 30.24
C GLY A 62 19.84 21.99 30.14
N VAL A 63 20.57 21.09 30.81
CA VAL A 63 20.36 19.63 30.70
C VAL A 63 20.51 18.95 32.06
N ARG A 64 19.61 18.00 32.35
CA ARG A 64 19.66 17.14 33.54
C ARG A 64 19.35 15.70 33.15
N VAL A 65 20.12 14.75 33.69
CA VAL A 65 19.89 13.31 33.50
C VAL A 65 19.59 12.68 34.86
N ILE A 66 18.41 12.07 34.96
CA ILE A 66 17.89 11.43 36.18
C ILE A 66 17.47 9.99 35.92
N ASP A 67 17.35 9.19 36.99
CA ASP A 67 16.80 7.83 36.91
C ASP A 67 15.26 7.84 36.93
N ASP A 68 14.64 6.66 36.91
CA ASP A 68 13.17 6.55 36.91
C ASP A 68 12.52 6.99 38.24
N ASP A 69 13.28 6.99 39.34
CA ASP A 69 12.83 7.48 40.64
C ASP A 69 13.05 9.00 40.79
N GLY A 70 13.64 9.66 39.78
CA GLY A 70 13.92 11.09 39.72
C GLY A 70 15.19 11.53 40.45
N HIS A 71 16.05 10.59 40.84
CA HIS A 71 17.37 10.89 41.41
C HIS A 71 18.38 11.19 40.30
N ASP A 72 19.35 12.07 40.57
CA ASP A 72 20.38 12.40 39.59
C ASP A 72 21.25 11.19 39.25
N VAL A 73 21.46 10.94 37.96
CA VAL A 73 22.37 9.90 37.49
C VAL A 73 23.82 10.36 37.72
N PRO A 74 24.70 9.50 38.28
CA PRO A 74 26.09 9.84 38.51
C PRO A 74 26.80 10.40 37.27
N SER A 75 27.62 11.43 37.45
CA SER A 75 28.30 12.17 36.37
C SER A 75 29.37 11.37 35.62
N ASN A 76 29.67 10.14 36.03
CA ASN A 76 30.53 9.22 35.27
C ASN A 76 29.75 8.39 34.25
N ALA A 77 28.42 8.30 34.38
CA ALA A 77 27.57 7.51 33.47
C ALA A 77 27.07 8.33 32.27
N TRP A 78 27.29 9.64 32.25
CA TRP A 78 26.92 10.51 31.13
C TRP A 78 27.79 11.78 31.10
N GLN A 79 27.91 12.40 29.92
CA GLN A 79 28.60 13.67 29.74
C GLN A 79 27.96 14.51 28.64
N ILE A 80 28.34 15.79 28.59
CA ILE A 80 28.00 16.70 27.48
C ILE A 80 29.29 16.90 26.70
N ASP A 81 29.31 16.45 25.44
CA ASP A 81 30.47 16.58 24.54
C ASP A 81 30.47 17.91 23.76
N GLY A 82 29.36 18.66 23.80
CA GLY A 82 29.18 19.98 23.18
C GLY A 82 27.79 20.63 23.39
N GLY A 83 27.68 21.95 23.15
CA GLY A 83 26.44 22.78 23.20
C GLY A 83 26.50 23.91 24.27
N ASN A 84 26.07 25.17 24.08
CA ASN A 84 25.00 25.76 23.24
C ASN A 84 25.34 27.19 22.71
N ALA A 85 24.89 27.53 21.49
CA ALA A 85 24.28 28.83 21.17
C ALA A 85 23.20 28.77 20.06
N GLN A 86 23.24 27.82 19.11
CA GLN A 86 22.21 27.68 18.05
C GLN A 86 21.88 26.25 17.58
N ASP A 87 22.70 25.22 17.87
CA ASP A 87 22.59 23.90 17.20
C ASP A 87 22.12 22.73 18.10
N GLY A 88 21.83 22.97 19.38
CA GLY A 88 21.37 21.95 20.34
C GLY A 88 22.47 21.36 21.22
N TRP A 89 22.09 20.45 22.12
CA TRP A 89 22.98 19.76 23.06
C TRP A 89 23.49 18.43 22.50
N ASP A 90 24.78 18.15 22.69
CA ASP A 90 25.38 16.84 22.40
C ASP A 90 25.59 16.07 23.71
N ILE A 91 24.76 15.06 23.92
CA ILE A 91 24.66 14.28 25.15
C ILE A 91 25.17 12.87 24.88
N GLN A 92 26.11 12.38 25.68
CA GLN A 92 26.63 11.02 25.58
C GLN A 92 26.35 10.25 26.88
N LEU A 93 25.76 9.06 26.77
CA LEU A 93 25.58 8.09 27.86
C LEU A 93 26.70 7.04 27.75
N ASN A 94 27.48 6.83 28.81
CA ASN A 94 28.78 6.14 28.74
C ASN A 94 28.88 4.85 29.56
N ASP A 95 28.05 4.66 30.59
CA ASP A 95 28.20 3.53 31.50
C ASP A 95 26.85 3.08 32.07
N LEU A 96 26.76 1.82 32.48
CA LEU A 96 25.60 1.31 33.20
C LEU A 96 25.62 1.85 34.63
N TRP A 97 24.67 2.73 34.93
CA TRP A 97 24.50 3.24 36.29
C TRP A 97 23.98 2.15 37.25
N ASN A 98 23.10 1.24 36.77
CA ASN A 98 22.63 0.08 37.52
C ASN A 98 23.01 -1.24 36.81
N PRO A 99 24.20 -1.82 37.09
CA PRO A 99 24.67 -3.01 36.38
C PRO A 99 23.95 -4.31 36.76
N TRP A 100 23.10 -4.31 37.79
CA TRP A 100 22.38 -5.50 38.29
C TRP A 100 20.86 -5.44 38.01
N GLY A 101 20.41 -4.46 37.23
CA GLY A 101 19.01 -4.29 36.84
C GLY A 101 18.87 -3.31 35.67
N ASN A 102 17.65 -2.91 35.34
CA ASN A 102 17.43 -1.96 34.24
C ASN A 102 18.07 -0.62 34.57
N SER A 103 18.93 -0.13 33.67
CA SER A 103 19.49 1.22 33.77
C SER A 103 18.54 2.19 33.09
N TRP A 104 17.96 3.10 33.86
CA TRP A 104 17.04 4.11 33.34
C TRP A 104 17.74 5.46 33.22
N PHE A 105 17.64 6.08 32.05
CA PHE A 105 18.10 7.44 31.78
C PHE A 105 16.92 8.28 31.32
N ARG A 106 16.55 9.26 32.14
CA ARG A 106 15.54 10.25 31.82
C ARG A 106 16.24 11.58 31.60
N ILE A 107 16.15 12.08 30.38
CA ILE A 107 16.86 13.28 29.92
C ILE A 107 15.86 14.44 29.90
N GLU A 108 16.09 15.40 30.80
CA GLU A 108 15.37 16.67 30.87
C GLU A 108 16.25 17.75 30.24
N VAL A 109 15.70 18.50 29.29
CA VAL A 109 16.31 19.72 28.77
C VAL A 109 15.42 20.91 29.07
N ASP A 110 16.02 22.09 29.21
CA ASP A 110 15.27 23.32 29.42
C ASP A 110 14.26 23.54 28.27
N ALA A 111 13.08 24.06 28.62
CA ALA A 111 11.99 24.18 27.67
C ALA A 111 12.38 25.03 26.45
N GLY A 112 12.24 24.44 25.25
CA GLY A 112 12.57 25.10 23.98
C GLY A 112 13.98 24.84 23.48
N GLU A 113 14.82 24.16 24.27
CA GLU A 113 16.13 23.68 23.82
C GLU A 113 15.99 22.49 22.87
N SER A 114 17.05 22.26 22.11
CA SER A 114 17.16 21.16 21.14
C SER A 114 18.30 20.23 21.52
N ILE A 115 18.23 18.97 21.09
CA ILE A 115 19.33 18.00 21.20
C ILE A 115 19.90 17.85 19.79
N GLY A 116 21.18 18.17 19.62
CA GLY A 116 21.89 17.91 18.37
C GLY A 116 22.09 16.40 18.25
N ARG A 117 22.79 15.81 19.21
CA ARG A 117 23.03 14.37 19.24
C ARG A 117 22.83 13.77 20.63
N LEU A 118 22.10 12.66 20.68
CA LEU A 118 22.05 11.76 21.82
C LEU A 118 22.76 10.45 21.45
N GLU A 119 24.00 10.31 21.93
CA GLU A 119 24.79 9.10 21.74
C GLU A 119 24.67 8.15 22.95
N ILE A 120 24.29 6.92 22.68
CA ILE A 120 24.14 5.85 23.67
C ILE A 120 25.35 4.92 23.52
N ALA A 121 26.47 5.34 24.12
CA ALA A 121 27.74 4.62 24.16
C ALA A 121 27.85 3.71 25.40
N VAL A 122 26.72 3.14 25.84
CA VAL A 122 26.67 2.26 27.00
C VAL A 122 26.99 0.84 26.57
N ASP A 123 28.09 0.29 27.10
CA ASP A 123 28.43 -1.12 26.93
C ASP A 123 27.76 -1.97 28.03
N GLY A 124 27.18 -3.10 27.63
CA GLY A 124 26.46 -3.98 28.55
C GLY A 124 27.23 -5.26 28.91
N PRO A 125 27.04 -5.86 30.10
CA PRO A 125 27.42 -7.25 30.35
C PRO A 125 26.44 -8.23 29.66
N PRO A 126 26.80 -9.51 29.49
CA PRO A 126 26.05 -10.50 28.70
C PRO A 126 24.64 -10.88 29.21
N ALA A 127 24.14 -10.28 30.30
CA ALA A 127 22.96 -10.75 31.03
C ALA A 127 21.85 -9.68 31.12
N GLY A 128 21.25 -9.34 29.96
CA GLY A 128 19.83 -9.01 29.83
C GLY A 128 19.26 -7.83 30.64
N SER A 129 20.09 -6.86 31.04
CA SER A 129 19.62 -5.64 31.71
C SER A 129 19.56 -4.49 30.70
N PRO A 130 18.39 -4.17 30.13
CA PRO A 130 18.27 -3.14 29.12
C PRO A 130 18.54 -1.74 29.69
N VAL A 131 19.18 -0.92 28.85
CA VAL A 131 19.25 0.53 28.98
C VAL A 131 17.95 1.10 28.46
N THR A 132 17.18 1.69 29.37
CA THR A 132 15.89 2.30 29.06
C THR A 132 16.02 3.81 29.06
N ILE A 133 15.58 4.46 27.99
CA ILE A 133 15.76 5.92 27.82
C ILE A 133 14.42 6.61 27.63
N THR A 134 14.24 7.72 28.34
CA THR A 134 13.13 8.65 28.16
C THR A 134 13.66 10.05 27.87
N VAL A 135 13.12 10.70 26.83
CA VAL A 135 13.48 12.06 26.42
C VAL A 135 12.22 12.88 26.17
N GLY A 136 12.16 14.09 26.73
CA GLY A 136 11.08 15.04 26.46
C GLY A 136 9.80 14.83 27.27
N GLU A 137 9.88 14.54 28.56
CA GLU A 137 8.68 14.33 29.39
C GLU A 137 7.78 15.57 29.52
N ALA A 138 6.55 15.33 29.99
CA ALA A 138 5.56 16.37 30.24
C ALA A 138 6.08 17.42 31.27
N GLY A 139 6.54 18.55 30.77
CA GLY A 139 7.14 19.63 31.57
C GLY A 139 8.49 20.10 31.04
N PHE A 140 9.18 19.23 30.29
CA PHE A 140 10.51 19.47 29.70
C PHE A 140 10.50 19.08 28.22
N PRO A 141 9.70 19.77 27.39
CA PRO A 141 9.53 19.34 26.01
C PRO A 141 10.78 19.69 25.19
N VAL A 142 11.27 18.72 24.42
CA VAL A 142 12.39 18.93 23.50
C VAL A 142 11.85 19.53 22.21
N LYS A 143 12.45 20.64 21.75
CA LYS A 143 12.01 21.31 20.53
C LYS A 143 12.33 20.47 19.28
N ARG A 144 13.59 20.05 19.17
CA ARG A 144 14.13 19.26 18.06
C ARG A 144 15.15 18.26 18.58
N ILE A 145 15.21 17.09 17.98
CA ILE A 145 16.30 16.12 18.15
C ILE A 145 16.85 15.81 16.77
N ASP A 146 18.13 16.07 16.49
CA ASP A 146 18.71 15.81 15.16
C ASP A 146 19.18 14.35 15.01
N GLU A 147 19.72 13.74 16.08
CA GLU A 147 20.15 12.35 16.07
C GLU A 147 20.02 11.67 17.44
N ILE A 148 19.53 10.43 17.46
CA ILE A 148 19.65 9.47 18.56
C ILE A 148 20.32 8.22 17.99
N VAL A 149 21.49 7.86 18.51
CA VAL A 149 22.27 6.73 17.97
C VAL A 149 22.83 5.87 19.08
N GLN A 150 22.66 4.56 18.94
CA GLN A 150 23.34 3.57 19.76
C GLN A 150 24.70 3.22 19.15
N THR A 151 25.77 3.46 19.91
CA THR A 151 27.14 3.06 19.55
C THR A 151 27.69 1.98 20.49
N GLY A 152 27.13 1.88 21.69
CA GLY A 152 27.47 0.85 22.68
C GLY A 152 26.76 -0.48 22.45
N SER A 153 27.25 -1.51 23.14
CA SER A 153 26.80 -2.90 23.00
C SER A 153 25.63 -3.32 23.92
N ALA A 154 25.18 -2.45 24.84
CA ALA A 154 24.08 -2.77 25.73
C ALA A 154 22.74 -2.94 24.98
N GLU A 155 21.80 -3.70 25.56
CA GLU A 155 20.43 -3.73 25.02
C GLU A 155 19.78 -2.36 25.21
N VAL A 156 19.29 -1.70 24.16
CA VAL A 156 18.69 -0.35 24.26
C VAL A 156 17.21 -0.37 23.91
N ILE A 157 16.43 0.23 24.81
CA ILE A 157 15.00 0.47 24.62
C ILE A 157 14.73 1.96 24.78
N LEU A 158 14.31 2.63 23.71
CA LEU A 158 13.72 3.96 23.83
C LEU A 158 12.31 3.80 24.39
N HIS A 159 12.14 4.12 25.67
CA HIS A 159 10.84 4.02 26.32
C HIS A 159 9.88 5.08 25.81
N GLN A 160 10.32 6.34 25.81
CA GLN A 160 9.51 7.44 25.33
C GLN A 160 10.39 8.55 24.78
N VAL A 161 10.06 9.04 23.58
CA VAL A 161 10.69 10.21 22.98
C VAL A 161 9.57 11.16 22.57
N ASN A 162 9.51 12.35 23.16
CA ASN A 162 8.58 13.39 22.72
C ASN A 162 9.34 14.60 22.17
N VAL A 163 9.00 15.02 20.96
CA VAL A 163 9.62 16.16 20.28
C VAL A 163 8.54 17.06 19.72
N ILE A 164 8.69 18.39 19.88
CA ILE A 164 7.64 19.33 19.46
C ILE A 164 7.65 19.55 17.94
N GLU A 165 8.82 19.75 17.32
CA GLU A 165 8.90 20.24 15.95
C GLU A 165 9.52 19.25 14.98
N ARG A 166 10.67 18.66 15.32
CA ARG A 166 11.42 17.85 14.35
C ARG A 166 12.22 16.74 15.02
N LEU A 167 12.03 15.52 14.53
CA LEU A 167 12.87 14.38 14.85
C LEU A 167 13.73 14.02 13.63
N GLY A 168 15.04 13.91 13.82
CA GLY A 168 15.99 13.46 12.82
C GLY A 168 16.19 11.95 12.89
N ARG A 169 17.45 11.51 12.83
CA ARG A 169 17.81 10.09 12.76
C ARG A 169 17.60 9.42 14.12
N VAL A 170 17.02 8.22 14.14
CA VAL A 170 16.92 7.38 15.33
C VAL A 170 17.43 5.99 14.98
N GLU A 171 18.44 5.50 15.69
CA GLU A 171 19.01 4.17 15.50
C GLU A 171 19.26 3.52 16.86
N VAL A 172 18.41 2.55 17.22
CA VAL A 172 18.43 1.82 18.49
C VAL A 172 17.89 0.41 18.28
N GLN A 173 17.87 -0.47 19.29
CA GLN A 173 17.32 -1.82 19.10
C GLN A 173 15.80 -1.90 19.21
N SER A 174 15.15 -1.11 20.07
CA SER A 174 13.69 -1.14 20.21
C SER A 174 13.13 0.20 20.66
N ILE A 175 11.92 0.50 20.18
CA ILE A 175 11.20 1.75 20.43
C ILE A 175 9.82 1.43 20.99
N ASN A 176 9.51 1.97 22.17
CA ASN A 176 8.19 1.85 22.75
C ASN A 176 7.26 2.97 22.26
N PHE A 177 7.61 4.23 22.53
CA PHE A 177 6.76 5.36 22.16
C PHE A 177 7.62 6.50 21.59
N VAL A 178 7.25 6.98 20.43
CA VAL A 178 7.78 8.21 19.83
C VAL A 178 6.59 9.08 19.47
N ASP A 179 6.54 10.30 20.02
CA ASP A 179 5.52 11.31 19.74
C ASP A 179 6.22 12.56 19.17
N VAL A 180 5.92 12.88 17.91
CA VAL A 180 6.50 14.02 17.20
C VAL A 180 5.39 14.99 16.83
N GLY A 181 5.38 16.16 17.47
CA GLY A 181 4.41 17.22 17.20
C GLY A 181 4.56 17.90 15.82
N GLY A 182 5.66 17.66 15.12
CA GLY A 182 5.91 18.12 13.75
C GLY A 182 6.38 16.98 12.85
N HIS A 183 7.51 17.15 12.15
CA HIS A 183 7.94 16.23 11.10
C HIS A 183 9.07 15.29 11.56
N VAL A 184 9.07 14.06 11.01
CA VAL A 184 10.22 13.15 11.09
C VAL A 184 11.02 13.28 9.80
N HIS A 185 12.27 13.73 9.87
CA HIS A 185 13.12 13.95 8.69
C HIS A 185 14.22 12.90 8.50
N GLY A 186 14.66 12.27 9.59
CA GLY A 186 15.69 11.24 9.53
C GLY A 186 15.08 9.84 9.57
N PRO A 187 15.87 8.82 9.22
CA PRO A 187 15.39 7.46 9.27
C PRO A 187 15.23 7.00 10.73
N ILE A 188 14.22 6.17 10.97
CA ILE A 188 13.99 5.45 12.23
C ILE A 188 14.33 4.00 11.98
N ILE A 189 15.40 3.52 12.60
CA ILE A 189 16.01 2.21 12.35
C ILE A 189 16.03 1.43 13.66
N THR A 190 15.51 0.20 13.62
CA THR A 190 15.71 -0.77 14.72
C THR A 190 16.75 -1.82 14.33
N THR A 191 17.88 -1.87 15.05
CA THR A 191 19.09 -2.59 14.63
C THR A 191 19.14 -4.08 14.98
N ASP A 192 18.52 -4.51 16.07
CA ASP A 192 18.41 -5.93 16.45
C ASP A 192 17.05 -6.17 17.08
N SER A 193 16.14 -6.76 16.32
CA SER A 193 14.81 -7.12 16.81
C SER A 193 14.50 -8.57 16.53
N THR A 194 15.40 -9.51 16.89
CA THR A 194 15.22 -10.97 16.65
C THR A 194 14.01 -11.61 17.37
N SER A 195 13.01 -10.81 17.77
CA SER A 195 11.74 -11.21 18.34
C SER A 195 10.62 -10.43 17.68
N GLU A 196 9.58 -11.16 17.28
CA GLU A 196 8.25 -10.67 16.87
C GLU A 196 7.61 -9.63 17.81
N THR A 197 8.06 -9.58 19.08
CA THR A 197 7.54 -8.66 20.09
C THR A 197 8.30 -7.33 20.16
N ARG A 198 9.45 -7.23 19.48
CA ARG A 198 10.33 -6.06 19.42
C ARG A 198 10.13 -5.31 18.09
N GLY A 199 10.76 -4.14 17.98
CA GLY A 199 10.52 -3.18 16.91
C GLY A 199 9.96 -1.88 17.46
N ILE A 200 8.92 -1.35 16.80
CA ILE A 200 8.26 -0.08 17.15
C ILE A 200 6.86 -0.36 17.69
N ARG A 201 6.63 -0.02 18.96
CA ARG A 201 5.29 -0.17 19.56
C ARG A 201 4.35 0.98 19.22
N SER A 202 4.83 2.22 19.15
CA SER A 202 4.07 3.39 18.72
C SER A 202 4.99 4.43 18.13
N LEU A 203 4.67 4.87 16.92
CA LEU A 203 5.24 6.05 16.28
C LEU A 203 4.08 6.96 15.88
N ASP A 204 3.94 8.07 16.60
CA ASP A 204 2.91 9.07 16.40
C ASP A 204 3.57 10.35 15.85
N VAL A 205 3.16 10.77 14.65
CA VAL A 205 3.71 11.94 13.94
C VAL A 205 2.56 12.86 13.57
N ALA A 206 2.55 14.07 14.11
CA ALA A 206 1.51 15.06 13.85
C ALA A 206 1.73 15.84 12.55
N GLY A 207 2.95 15.88 12.02
CA GLY A 207 3.27 16.37 10.69
C GLY A 207 3.53 15.22 9.72
N ASP A 208 4.54 15.39 8.88
CA ASP A 208 4.91 14.43 7.82
C ASP A 208 6.02 13.48 8.28
N LEU A 209 5.97 12.25 7.79
CA LEU A 209 7.03 11.26 7.93
C LEU A 209 7.86 11.24 6.65
N LEU A 210 9.03 11.87 6.66
CA LEU A 210 9.90 12.11 5.50
C LEU A 210 11.17 11.25 5.48
N GLY A 211 11.40 10.44 6.51
CA GLY A 211 12.52 9.50 6.61
C GLY A 211 12.04 8.06 6.67
N ASP A 212 12.90 7.13 6.21
CA ASP A 212 12.61 5.70 6.20
C ASP A 212 12.31 5.15 7.61
N VAL A 213 11.45 4.14 7.68
CA VAL A 213 11.17 3.40 8.91
C VAL A 213 11.57 1.95 8.69
N LEU A 214 12.72 1.55 9.23
CA LEU A 214 13.35 0.26 8.96
C LEU A 214 13.31 -0.62 10.22
N VAL A 215 12.43 -1.61 10.21
CA VAL A 215 12.23 -2.59 11.29
C VAL A 215 12.36 -4.02 10.72
N PRO A 216 13.51 -4.38 10.10
CA PRO A 216 13.62 -5.54 9.22
C PRO A 216 13.30 -6.88 9.90
N ASP A 217 13.56 -7.01 11.20
CA ASP A 217 13.30 -8.23 11.98
C ASP A 217 12.16 -8.08 13.00
N GLY A 218 11.42 -6.96 13.00
CA GLY A 218 10.49 -6.64 14.08
C GLY A 218 9.06 -6.36 13.62
N THR A 219 8.25 -5.89 14.56
CA THR A 219 6.86 -5.50 14.34
C THR A 219 6.70 -4.00 14.53
N ILE A 220 5.93 -3.36 13.65
CA ILE A 220 5.40 -2.01 13.87
C ILE A 220 3.95 -2.17 14.34
N ARG A 221 3.67 -1.86 15.61
CA ARG A 221 2.32 -2.03 16.16
C ARG A 221 1.40 -0.86 15.86
N LEU A 222 1.92 0.35 15.90
CA LEU A 222 1.15 1.55 15.62
C LEU A 222 2.05 2.56 14.92
N LEU A 223 1.64 2.93 13.71
CA LEU A 223 2.21 4.00 12.92
C LEU A 223 1.09 4.98 12.59
N ASN A 224 1.05 6.10 13.29
CA ASN A 224 0.05 7.15 13.07
C ASN A 224 0.74 8.38 12.51
N VAL A 225 0.29 8.84 11.34
CA VAL A 225 0.83 10.03 10.69
C VAL A 225 -0.33 10.94 10.31
N LEU A 226 -0.39 12.15 10.86
CA LEU A 226 -1.47 13.09 10.55
C LEU A 226 -1.23 13.88 9.25
N GLY A 227 0.01 13.93 8.77
CA GLY A 227 0.37 14.46 7.45
C GLY A 227 0.64 13.36 6.43
N ASP A 228 1.57 13.63 5.52
CA ASP A 228 1.95 12.69 4.46
C ASP A 228 3.08 11.75 4.91
N VAL A 229 3.15 10.58 4.27
CA VAL A 229 4.28 9.65 4.39
C VAL A 229 5.09 9.73 3.10
N GLY A 230 6.29 10.26 3.16
CA GLY A 230 7.11 10.55 1.99
C GLY A 230 6.54 11.66 1.10
N THR A 231 7.11 11.83 -0.08
CA THR A 231 6.61 12.78 -1.09
C THR A 231 6.80 12.21 -2.49
N SER A 232 6.13 12.78 -3.49
CA SER A 232 6.29 12.40 -4.90
C SER A 232 7.72 12.50 -5.45
N LEU A 233 8.56 13.37 -4.87
CA LEU A 233 9.96 13.53 -5.25
C LEU A 233 10.92 12.69 -4.41
N SER A 234 10.46 12.23 -3.25
CA SER A 234 11.26 11.50 -2.27
C SER A 234 10.36 10.49 -1.56
N PRO A 235 9.98 9.39 -2.24
CA PRO A 235 9.29 8.30 -1.57
C PRO A 235 10.23 7.66 -0.54
N ILE A 236 9.66 7.13 0.54
CA ILE A 236 10.42 6.50 1.63
C ILE A 236 10.21 4.99 1.65
N ARG A 237 11.01 4.29 2.46
CA ARG A 237 10.84 2.85 2.73
C ARG A 237 10.26 2.62 4.11
N ILE A 238 9.33 1.68 4.20
CA ILE A 238 8.81 1.17 5.47
C ILE A 238 8.99 -0.34 5.47
N GLU A 239 9.82 -0.86 6.35
CA GLU A 239 10.08 -2.28 6.47
C GLU A 239 9.66 -2.79 7.85
N ALA A 240 8.95 -3.91 7.89
CA ALA A 240 8.61 -4.59 9.14
C ALA A 240 8.54 -6.11 8.93
N GLY A 241 9.59 -6.84 9.35
CA GLY A 241 9.72 -8.27 9.06
C GLY A 241 8.57 -9.14 9.55
N HIS A 242 7.98 -8.84 10.71
CA HIS A 242 6.94 -9.69 11.29
C HIS A 242 5.53 -9.19 11.06
N ALA A 243 5.25 -7.90 11.23
CA ALA A 243 3.93 -7.34 10.97
C ALA A 243 3.90 -5.81 11.00
N ILE A 244 2.88 -5.26 10.33
CA ILE A 244 2.29 -3.97 10.68
C ILE A 244 0.89 -4.21 11.24
N TRP A 245 0.68 -3.86 12.51
CA TRP A 245 -0.65 -4.03 13.12
C TRP A 245 -1.61 -2.90 12.75
N SER A 246 -1.14 -1.66 12.75
CA SER A 246 -1.96 -0.51 12.37
C SER A 246 -1.09 0.58 11.79
N MET A 247 -1.42 0.98 10.56
CA MET A 247 -0.91 2.17 9.90
C MET A 247 -2.11 3.08 9.58
N ASP A 248 -2.21 4.22 10.28
CA ASP A 248 -3.27 5.24 10.07
C ASP A 248 -2.58 6.53 9.60
N VAL A 249 -2.74 6.84 8.32
CA VAL A 249 -2.19 8.02 7.66
C VAL A 249 -3.37 8.91 7.25
N ARG A 250 -3.35 10.18 7.65
CA ARG A 250 -4.42 11.16 7.32
C ARG A 250 -4.10 11.99 6.07
N GLY A 251 -3.15 11.53 5.28
CA GLY A 251 -2.68 12.13 4.04
C GLY A 251 -2.25 11.06 3.04
N ASP A 252 -1.42 11.45 2.08
CA ASP A 252 -0.96 10.56 1.02
C ASP A 252 0.26 9.74 1.46
N VAL A 253 0.32 8.49 1.01
CA VAL A 253 1.46 7.59 1.20
C VAL A 253 2.26 7.53 -0.09
N TRP A 254 3.50 7.95 -0.03
CA TRP A 254 4.54 7.81 -1.06
C TRP A 254 5.65 6.92 -0.48
N ALA A 255 5.38 5.62 -0.41
CA ALA A 255 6.31 4.69 0.22
C ALA A 255 6.29 3.30 -0.41
N ASP A 256 7.45 2.64 -0.35
CA ASP A 256 7.55 1.21 -0.53
C ASP A 256 7.49 0.53 0.84
N VAL A 257 6.41 -0.21 1.08
CA VAL A 257 6.13 -0.93 2.33
C VAL A 257 6.44 -2.41 2.11
N ASP A 258 7.45 -2.95 2.79
CA ASP A 258 7.84 -4.36 2.69
C ASP A 258 7.75 -5.09 4.04
N LEU A 259 6.79 -6.01 4.14
CA LEU A 259 6.60 -6.89 5.30
C LEU A 259 7.23 -8.28 5.10
N CYS A 260 7.93 -8.47 4.00
CA CYS A 260 8.65 -9.70 3.68
C CYS A 260 10.17 -9.48 3.68
N ALA A 261 10.62 -8.33 4.22
CA ALA A 261 12.02 -7.97 4.36
C ALA A 261 12.80 -9.07 5.11
N ALA A 262 14.10 -9.18 4.81
CA ALA A 262 14.99 -10.19 5.39
C ALA A 262 14.52 -11.66 5.27
N GLY A 263 13.57 -11.95 4.36
CA GLY A 263 13.02 -13.29 4.14
C GLY A 263 11.94 -13.70 5.14
N HIS A 264 11.42 -12.75 5.92
CA HIS A 264 10.30 -13.00 6.81
C HIS A 264 8.96 -13.12 6.05
N SER A 265 7.93 -13.58 6.75
CA SER A 265 6.56 -13.74 6.24
C SER A 265 5.60 -12.85 7.02
N GLY A 266 5.86 -11.54 7.00
CA GLY A 266 5.11 -10.58 7.79
C GLY A 266 3.71 -10.31 7.24
N TYR A 267 2.77 -10.04 8.15
CA TYR A 267 1.38 -9.80 7.80
C TYR A 267 0.97 -8.34 8.01
N LEU A 268 -0.03 -7.91 7.22
CA LEU A 268 -0.70 -6.63 7.42
C LEU A 268 -2.04 -6.86 8.14
N HIS A 269 -2.29 -6.10 9.20
CA HIS A 269 -3.59 -6.12 9.87
C HIS A 269 -4.46 -4.94 9.48
N ARG A 270 -3.96 -3.71 9.62
CA ARG A 270 -4.72 -2.50 9.27
C ARG A 270 -3.88 -1.45 8.56
N LEU A 271 -4.44 -0.90 7.48
CA LEU A 271 -3.90 0.25 6.75
C LEU A 271 -5.05 1.19 6.36
N GLU A 272 -4.93 2.44 6.76
CA GLU A 272 -5.83 3.53 6.36
C GLU A 272 -4.98 4.70 5.85
N ALA A 273 -5.31 5.22 4.68
CA ALA A 273 -4.64 6.34 4.05
C ALA A 273 -5.58 7.07 3.09
N ASP A 274 -5.21 8.27 2.62
CA ASP A 274 -5.91 8.93 1.53
C ASP A 274 -5.55 8.23 0.22
N THR A 275 -4.40 8.56 -0.37
CA THR A 275 -3.89 7.92 -1.59
C THR A 275 -2.67 7.06 -1.26
N PHE A 276 -2.47 5.95 -1.97
CA PHE A 276 -1.28 5.12 -1.84
C PHE A 276 -0.48 5.07 -3.15
N HIS A 277 0.76 5.51 -3.10
CA HIS A 277 1.75 5.49 -4.16
C HIS A 277 2.95 4.63 -3.72
N GLY A 278 3.42 3.75 -4.62
CA GLY A 278 4.54 2.85 -4.36
C GLY A 278 4.12 1.38 -4.26
N ALA A 279 4.99 0.55 -3.70
CA ALA A 279 4.73 -0.86 -3.51
C ALA A 279 4.27 -1.19 -2.08
N LEU A 280 3.36 -2.15 -1.92
CA LEU A 280 3.10 -2.84 -0.66
C LEU A 280 3.37 -4.33 -0.90
N ARG A 281 4.25 -4.94 -0.13
CA ARG A 281 4.50 -6.37 -0.14
C ARG A 281 4.21 -6.94 1.24
N ALA A 282 3.32 -7.92 1.31
CA ALA A 282 2.98 -8.63 2.53
C ALA A 282 2.78 -10.11 2.27
N ASP A 283 2.99 -10.97 3.27
CA ASP A 283 2.70 -12.39 3.13
C ASP A 283 1.18 -12.60 2.99
N ARG A 284 0.42 -12.00 3.90
CA ARG A 284 -1.03 -12.16 4.04
C ARG A 284 -1.67 -11.02 4.83
N LEU A 285 -2.98 -10.97 4.79
CA LEU A 285 -3.79 -10.24 5.78
C LEU A 285 -4.04 -11.15 6.98
N ALA A 286 -3.78 -10.67 8.19
CA ALA A 286 -4.02 -11.45 9.40
C ALA A 286 -4.28 -10.58 10.63
N ARG A 287 -4.80 -11.20 11.69
CA ARG A 287 -5.04 -10.55 12.99
C ARG A 287 -3.84 -10.76 13.91
N PRO A 288 -3.43 -9.74 14.69
CA PRO A 288 -2.54 -9.97 15.81
C PRO A 288 -3.25 -10.85 16.84
N SER A 289 -2.49 -11.69 17.54
CA SER A 289 -3.01 -12.71 18.48
C SER A 289 -3.92 -12.19 19.60
N ALA A 290 -3.94 -10.88 19.82
CA ALA A 290 -4.75 -10.19 20.82
C ALA A 290 -5.96 -9.40 20.25
N SER A 291 -6.23 -9.44 18.95
CA SER A 291 -7.31 -8.67 18.31
C SER A 291 -8.40 -9.58 17.74
N ASP A 292 -9.65 -9.31 18.12
CA ASP A 292 -10.82 -9.92 17.50
C ASP A 292 -11.31 -9.13 16.27
N VAL A 293 -10.78 -7.93 16.04
CA VAL A 293 -11.16 -7.07 14.91
C VAL A 293 -10.60 -7.70 13.62
N PRO A 294 -11.39 -7.81 12.54
CA PRO A 294 -10.89 -8.33 11.28
C PRO A 294 -9.88 -7.38 10.61
N PRO A 295 -9.01 -7.89 9.72
CA PRO A 295 -8.12 -7.05 8.94
C PRO A 295 -8.88 -6.01 8.11
N ARG A 296 -8.36 -4.78 8.03
CA ARG A 296 -8.96 -3.71 7.21
C ARG A 296 -7.90 -2.93 6.47
N VAL A 297 -7.98 -2.89 5.16
CA VAL A 297 -7.18 -2.01 4.31
C VAL A 297 -8.14 -1.10 3.56
N ALA A 298 -8.05 0.19 3.80
CA ALA A 298 -8.97 1.16 3.20
C ALA A 298 -8.23 2.41 2.72
N LEU A 299 -8.55 2.86 1.51
CA LEU A 299 -8.11 4.13 0.97
C LEU A 299 -9.30 5.07 0.78
N GLU A 300 -9.12 6.36 1.04
CA GLU A 300 -10.12 7.40 0.68
C GLU A 300 -9.92 7.91 -0.76
N GLY A 301 -8.71 7.73 -1.29
CA GLY A 301 -8.25 8.13 -2.62
C GLY A 301 -7.75 6.94 -3.46
N TRP A 302 -6.71 7.16 -4.25
CA TRP A 302 -6.32 6.22 -5.31
C TRP A 302 -5.24 5.24 -4.84
N LEU A 303 -5.31 4.00 -5.31
CA LEU A 303 -4.17 3.10 -5.34
C LEU A 303 -3.39 3.33 -6.65
N ASN A 304 -2.25 4.02 -6.55
CA ASN A 304 -1.32 4.37 -7.63
C ASN A 304 0.00 3.57 -7.47
N GLY A 305 -0.11 2.25 -7.39
CA GLY A 305 1.00 1.40 -6.98
C GLY A 305 0.73 -0.08 -7.17
N THR A 306 1.58 -0.93 -6.60
CA THR A 306 1.38 -2.38 -6.63
C THR A 306 1.28 -2.92 -5.22
N TRP A 307 0.16 -3.55 -4.89
CA TRP A 307 0.01 -4.33 -3.67
C TRP A 307 0.19 -5.80 -3.98
N THR A 308 1.08 -6.47 -3.27
CA THR A 308 1.45 -7.87 -3.50
C THR A 308 1.26 -8.65 -2.21
N PHE A 309 0.32 -9.59 -2.24
CA PHE A 309 0.13 -10.60 -1.21
C PHE A 309 0.77 -11.90 -1.67
N GLN A 310 1.77 -12.40 -0.92
CA GLN A 310 2.50 -13.60 -1.28
C GLN A 310 1.62 -14.85 -1.25
N GLY A 311 0.74 -14.94 -0.25
CA GLY A 311 -0.22 -16.02 -0.06
C GLY A 311 -1.63 -15.71 -0.58
N PRO A 312 -2.58 -16.65 -0.36
CA PRO A 312 -3.99 -16.48 -0.72
C PRO A 312 -4.70 -15.41 0.13
N LEU A 313 -5.83 -14.92 -0.37
CA LEU A 313 -6.74 -14.02 0.35
C LEU A 313 -8.06 -14.74 0.61
N GLN A 314 -8.19 -15.33 1.80
CA GLN A 314 -9.29 -16.24 2.16
C GLN A 314 -10.10 -15.80 3.40
N ASP A 315 -9.85 -14.61 3.95
CA ASP A 315 -10.59 -14.07 5.09
C ASP A 315 -11.84 -13.32 4.59
N ASP A 316 -13.03 -13.83 4.89
CA ASP A 316 -14.31 -13.25 4.48
C ASP A 316 -14.75 -12.08 5.36
N GLU A 317 -14.16 -11.94 6.55
CA GLU A 317 -14.35 -10.79 7.43
C GLU A 317 -13.38 -9.65 7.12
N ALA A 318 -12.29 -9.93 6.39
CA ALA A 318 -11.34 -8.91 5.98
C ALA A 318 -11.97 -7.91 5.01
N VAL A 319 -11.71 -6.62 5.24
CA VAL A 319 -12.24 -5.53 4.43
C VAL A 319 -11.12 -4.91 3.62
N LEU A 320 -11.20 -5.04 2.29
CA LEU A 320 -10.37 -4.31 1.33
C LEU A 320 -11.26 -3.29 0.63
N GLU A 321 -11.09 -2.00 0.93
CA GLU A 321 -11.98 -0.94 0.48
C GLU A 321 -11.22 0.17 -0.26
N LEU A 322 -11.68 0.50 -1.47
CA LEU A 322 -11.20 1.62 -2.28
C LEU A 322 -12.38 2.52 -2.63
N PRO A 323 -12.18 3.81 -2.98
CA PRO A 323 -13.27 4.62 -3.52
C PRO A 323 -13.69 4.14 -4.92
N ALA A 324 -14.78 4.70 -5.44
CA ALA A 324 -15.20 4.46 -6.83
C ALA A 324 -14.06 4.82 -7.78
N GLN A 325 -13.72 3.90 -8.69
CA GLN A 325 -12.59 4.06 -9.62
C GLN A 325 -11.22 4.28 -8.93
N GLY A 326 -11.09 3.88 -7.65
CA GLY A 326 -9.87 4.09 -6.86
C GLY A 326 -8.71 3.15 -7.19
N LEU A 327 -8.88 2.19 -8.10
CA LEU A 327 -7.86 1.22 -8.48
C LEU A 327 -7.22 1.60 -9.82
N ASN A 328 -6.14 2.38 -9.77
CA ASN A 328 -5.29 2.69 -10.93
C ASN A 328 -4.10 1.73 -11.05
N GLY A 329 -3.65 1.20 -9.91
CA GLY A 329 -2.55 0.27 -9.78
C GLY A 329 -2.93 -1.21 -9.92
N GLN A 330 -2.07 -2.07 -9.39
CA GLN A 330 -2.24 -3.52 -9.43
C GLN A 330 -2.37 -4.08 -8.01
N VAL A 331 -3.27 -5.05 -7.83
CA VAL A 331 -3.26 -5.92 -6.66
C VAL A 331 -2.91 -7.34 -7.13
N VAL A 332 -1.87 -7.94 -6.59
CA VAL A 332 -1.39 -9.29 -6.88
C VAL A 332 -1.69 -10.17 -5.68
N VAL A 333 -2.41 -11.27 -5.93
CA VAL A 333 -2.79 -12.24 -4.91
C VAL A 333 -2.12 -13.57 -5.20
N ASN A 334 -1.70 -14.28 -4.15
CA ASN A 334 -0.98 -15.55 -4.25
C ASN A 334 0.32 -15.43 -5.06
N ALA A 335 1.12 -14.37 -4.85
CA ALA A 335 2.31 -14.10 -5.67
C ALA A 335 3.36 -15.25 -5.66
N LEU A 336 3.36 -16.11 -4.64
CA LEU A 336 4.19 -17.32 -4.58
C LEU A 336 3.63 -18.51 -5.40
N ALA A 337 2.47 -18.33 -6.04
CA ALA A 337 1.76 -19.35 -6.81
C ALA A 337 1.58 -20.66 -6.05
N THR A 338 1.13 -20.55 -4.78
CA THR A 338 0.82 -21.74 -3.98
C THR A 338 -0.36 -22.51 -4.58
N ALA A 339 -0.35 -23.84 -4.47
CA ALA A 339 -1.36 -24.70 -5.07
C ALA A 339 -2.78 -24.49 -4.50
N ASP A 340 -2.88 -24.09 -3.22
CA ASP A 340 -4.13 -23.76 -2.53
C ASP A 340 -4.46 -22.25 -2.62
N GLY A 341 -3.90 -21.57 -3.63
CA GLY A 341 -4.04 -20.14 -3.85
C GLY A 341 -5.44 -19.74 -4.28
N ASP A 342 -6.33 -19.48 -3.32
CA ASP A 342 -7.67 -18.94 -3.59
C ASP A 342 -7.77 -17.45 -3.24
N TRP A 343 -8.74 -16.77 -3.86
CA TRP A 343 -9.09 -15.39 -3.58
C TRP A 343 -10.59 -15.25 -3.36
N THR A 344 -11.00 -15.33 -2.10
CA THR A 344 -12.39 -15.19 -1.65
C THR A 344 -12.64 -13.90 -0.87
N THR A 345 -11.61 -13.25 -0.32
CA THR A 345 -11.74 -11.95 0.36
C THR A 345 -12.21 -10.87 -0.64
N PRO A 346 -13.39 -10.24 -0.45
CA PRO A 346 -13.89 -9.27 -1.40
C PRO A 346 -13.06 -7.98 -1.38
N LEU A 347 -12.70 -7.49 -2.57
CA LEU A 347 -12.22 -6.12 -2.76
C LEU A 347 -13.39 -5.25 -3.20
N VAL A 348 -13.75 -4.28 -2.36
CA VAL A 348 -14.91 -3.42 -2.54
C VAL A 348 -14.46 -2.05 -3.00
N MET A 349 -14.95 -1.60 -4.15
CA MET A 349 -14.94 -0.20 -4.52
C MET A 349 -16.26 0.43 -4.07
N ALA A 350 -16.17 1.41 -3.19
CA ALA A 350 -17.30 2.14 -2.64
C ALA A 350 -18.08 2.88 -3.75
N ALA A 351 -19.36 3.13 -3.49
CA ALA A 351 -20.17 3.94 -4.37
C ALA A 351 -19.67 5.40 -4.37
N GLY A 352 -19.63 6.06 -5.53
CA GLY A 352 -19.21 7.46 -5.64
C GLY A 352 -19.95 8.17 -6.77
N GLN A 353 -20.39 9.41 -6.56
CA GLN A 353 -20.97 10.33 -7.58
C GLN A 353 -21.70 9.67 -8.78
N GLY A 354 -22.64 8.74 -8.52
CA GLY A 354 -23.44 8.08 -9.58
C GLY A 354 -22.91 6.72 -10.09
N VAL A 355 -21.78 6.24 -9.58
CA VAL A 355 -21.22 4.90 -9.84
C VAL A 355 -21.66 3.95 -8.71
N PRO A 356 -22.30 2.80 -9.02
CA PRO A 356 -22.65 1.80 -8.02
C PRO A 356 -21.40 1.17 -7.41
N PRO A 357 -21.48 0.61 -6.19
CA PRO A 357 -20.35 -0.09 -5.61
C PRO A 357 -20.02 -1.32 -6.45
N VAL A 358 -18.73 -1.61 -6.60
CA VAL A 358 -18.24 -2.77 -7.34
C VAL A 358 -17.52 -3.69 -6.37
N MET A 359 -17.87 -4.97 -6.39
CA MET A 359 -17.19 -5.99 -5.60
C MET A 359 -16.43 -6.91 -6.54
N LEU A 360 -15.13 -7.03 -6.33
CA LEU A 360 -14.27 -7.96 -7.03
C LEU A 360 -13.97 -9.15 -6.13
N VAL A 361 -14.15 -10.35 -6.66
CA VAL A 361 -13.79 -11.62 -6.03
C VAL A 361 -13.16 -12.49 -7.10
N GLY A 362 -12.12 -13.23 -6.73
CA GLY A 362 -11.36 -14.07 -7.65
C GLY A 362 -12.06 -15.37 -8.01
N PRO A 363 -11.47 -16.15 -8.93
CA PRO A 363 -10.24 -15.86 -9.67
C PRO A 363 -10.42 -14.94 -10.91
N THR A 364 -11.67 -14.60 -11.26
CA THR A 364 -12.04 -13.82 -12.46
C THR A 364 -13.22 -12.91 -12.17
N TYR A 365 -13.27 -11.72 -12.79
CA TYR A 365 -14.39 -10.79 -12.67
C TYR A 365 -14.67 -10.06 -14.00
N GLU A 366 -15.89 -9.58 -14.21
CA GLU A 366 -16.30 -9.05 -15.52
C GLU A 366 -15.92 -7.58 -15.74
N GLN A 367 -15.73 -6.82 -14.65
CA GLN A 367 -15.53 -5.37 -14.71
C GLN A 367 -14.23 -4.99 -15.39
N VAL A 368 -14.33 -4.22 -16.47
CA VAL A 368 -13.17 -3.78 -17.25
C VAL A 368 -12.36 -2.70 -16.51
N PRO A 369 -11.03 -2.59 -16.75
CA PRO A 369 -10.15 -1.65 -16.03
C PRO A 369 -10.62 -0.20 -15.99
N GLY A 370 -11.27 0.30 -17.04
CA GLY A 370 -11.82 1.66 -17.06
C GLY A 370 -12.88 1.93 -15.98
N LEU A 371 -13.59 0.90 -15.50
CA LEU A 371 -14.54 1.01 -14.38
C LEU A 371 -13.84 0.96 -13.01
N LEU A 372 -12.62 0.43 -12.95
CA LEU A 372 -11.86 0.25 -11.73
C LEU A 372 -10.97 1.46 -11.41
N GLY A 373 -10.62 2.27 -12.41
CA GLY A 373 -9.64 3.36 -12.31
C GLY A 373 -8.41 3.18 -13.22
N GLY A 374 -8.38 2.13 -14.05
CA GLY A 374 -7.27 1.78 -14.96
C GLY A 374 -6.49 0.54 -14.52
N GLY A 375 -6.62 0.15 -13.25
CA GLY A 375 -5.91 -0.95 -12.61
C GLY A 375 -6.56 -2.33 -12.75
N SER A 376 -6.07 -3.30 -11.97
CA SER A 376 -6.61 -4.67 -11.92
C SER A 376 -6.22 -5.41 -10.64
N VAL A 377 -6.97 -6.47 -10.33
CA VAL A 377 -6.63 -7.44 -9.30
C VAL A 377 -6.40 -8.78 -9.96
N GLY A 378 -5.27 -9.42 -9.69
CA GLY A 378 -4.88 -10.68 -10.32
C GLY A 378 -4.48 -11.73 -9.31
N LEU A 379 -5.19 -12.86 -9.33
CA LEU A 379 -4.76 -14.09 -8.66
C LEU A 379 -3.72 -14.80 -9.53
N VAL A 380 -2.58 -15.15 -8.97
CA VAL A 380 -1.51 -15.90 -9.65
C VAL A 380 -1.76 -17.41 -9.53
N PRO A 381 -1.62 -18.20 -10.61
CA PRO A 381 -1.30 -17.77 -11.97
C PRO A 381 -2.41 -16.93 -12.61
N TYR A 382 -2.03 -15.84 -13.28
CA TYR A 382 -2.99 -14.93 -13.91
C TYR A 382 -3.84 -15.65 -14.97
N ARG A 383 -5.02 -15.10 -15.25
CA ARG A 383 -5.95 -15.58 -16.28
C ARG A 383 -6.17 -14.50 -17.33
N ILE A 384 -6.66 -14.90 -18.50
CA ILE A 384 -7.16 -13.96 -19.51
C ILE A 384 -8.40 -13.24 -18.96
N HIS A 385 -8.43 -11.93 -19.09
CA HIS A 385 -9.57 -11.08 -18.78
C HIS A 385 -10.47 -10.98 -20.01
N ALA A 386 -11.28 -12.02 -20.24
CA ALA A 386 -12.07 -12.22 -21.46
C ALA A 386 -12.89 -10.98 -21.90
N THR A 387 -13.53 -10.28 -20.97
CA THR A 387 -14.34 -9.08 -21.23
C THR A 387 -13.52 -7.81 -21.53
N ALA A 388 -12.26 -7.76 -21.12
CA ALA A 388 -11.38 -6.60 -21.29
C ALA A 388 -10.38 -6.76 -22.45
N CYS A 389 -10.42 -7.89 -23.15
CA CYS A 389 -9.71 -8.09 -24.41
C CYS A 389 -10.32 -7.19 -25.51
N SER A 390 -9.56 -6.94 -26.57
CA SER A 390 -10.01 -6.17 -27.73
C SER A 390 -9.83 -7.02 -29.01
N PRO A 391 -10.91 -7.45 -29.67
CA PRO A 391 -12.30 -7.41 -29.19
C PRO A 391 -12.51 -8.35 -27.98
N PRO A 392 -13.62 -8.20 -27.22
CA PRO A 392 -13.95 -9.11 -26.13
C PRO A 392 -14.06 -10.57 -26.61
N SER A 393 -13.74 -11.52 -25.75
CA SER A 393 -13.88 -12.94 -26.06
C SER A 393 -15.33 -13.31 -26.39
N GLY A 394 -15.53 -14.15 -27.41
CA GLY A 394 -16.82 -14.53 -27.95
C GLY A 394 -17.40 -13.52 -28.95
N THR A 395 -16.64 -12.50 -29.36
CA THR A 395 -17.08 -11.57 -30.40
C THR A 395 -17.05 -12.24 -31.77
N SER A 396 -18.11 -12.04 -32.56
CA SER A 396 -18.15 -12.35 -33.97
C SER A 396 -17.84 -11.10 -34.80
N LEU A 397 -16.78 -11.15 -35.60
CA LEU A 397 -16.33 -10.06 -36.47
C LEU A 397 -16.71 -10.34 -37.93
N MET A 398 -17.24 -9.33 -38.61
CA MET A 398 -17.76 -9.48 -39.98
C MET A 398 -16.67 -9.32 -41.06
N SER A 399 -15.46 -8.89 -40.69
CA SER A 399 -14.34 -8.73 -41.61
C SER A 399 -13.03 -9.19 -40.97
N VAL A 400 -12.08 -9.64 -41.81
CA VAL A 400 -10.73 -10.00 -41.37
C VAL A 400 -9.92 -8.76 -40.99
N GLU A 401 -10.24 -7.60 -41.55
CA GLU A 401 -9.60 -6.33 -41.19
C GLU A 401 -9.84 -5.98 -39.71
N ASP A 402 -11.05 -6.24 -39.20
CA ASP A 402 -11.37 -6.06 -37.78
C ASP A 402 -10.60 -7.02 -36.85
N ALA A 403 -10.13 -8.15 -37.40
CA ALA A 403 -9.29 -9.12 -36.70
C ALA A 403 -7.79 -8.93 -36.98
N ALA A 404 -7.39 -7.93 -37.77
CA ALA A 404 -5.98 -7.71 -38.10
C ALA A 404 -5.13 -7.49 -36.84
N GLU A 405 -5.75 -7.02 -35.76
CA GLU A 405 -5.16 -6.87 -34.44
C GLU A 405 -6.11 -7.38 -33.35
N VAL A 406 -5.65 -8.37 -32.58
CA VAL A 406 -6.32 -8.83 -31.36
C VAL A 406 -5.44 -8.53 -30.16
N VAL A 407 -5.99 -7.87 -29.14
CA VAL A 407 -5.30 -7.59 -27.88
C VAL A 407 -5.87 -8.48 -26.78
N LEU A 408 -5.07 -9.44 -26.32
CA LEU A 408 -5.38 -10.21 -25.12
C LEU A 408 -4.96 -9.41 -23.90
N ARG A 409 -5.86 -9.31 -22.93
CA ARG A 409 -5.60 -8.68 -21.64
C ARG A 409 -5.65 -9.71 -20.52
N PHE A 410 -4.79 -9.54 -19.52
CA PHE A 410 -4.69 -10.42 -18.35
C PHE A 410 -5.06 -9.65 -17.06
N TYR A 411 -5.44 -10.39 -16.02
CA TYR A 411 -5.74 -9.80 -14.69
C TYR A 411 -4.50 -9.29 -13.94
N GLY A 412 -3.30 -9.55 -14.47
CA GLY A 412 -2.04 -9.02 -13.94
C GLY A 412 -0.95 -8.96 -15.02
N PRO A 413 0.21 -8.35 -14.69
CA PRO A 413 1.31 -8.17 -15.63
C PRO A 413 1.86 -9.50 -16.18
N VAL A 414 2.22 -9.52 -17.46
CA VAL A 414 2.75 -10.72 -18.15
C VAL A 414 4.03 -10.41 -18.90
N GLN A 415 4.82 -11.45 -19.15
CA GLN A 415 6.01 -11.38 -19.98
C GLN A 415 6.14 -12.61 -20.87
N LEU A 416 6.87 -12.44 -21.97
CA LEU A 416 7.08 -13.50 -22.96
C LEU A 416 8.36 -14.27 -22.63
N GLY A 417 8.19 -15.57 -22.37
CA GLY A 417 9.26 -16.54 -22.24
C GLY A 417 9.82 -17.00 -23.59
N TRP A 418 10.56 -18.11 -23.57
CA TRP A 418 11.18 -18.63 -24.78
C TRP A 418 10.21 -19.48 -25.60
N GLY A 419 10.00 -19.11 -26.87
CA GLY A 419 9.08 -19.78 -27.79
C GLY A 419 7.80 -18.98 -28.03
N HIS A 420 6.89 -19.52 -28.86
CA HIS A 420 5.61 -18.87 -29.09
C HIS A 420 4.73 -19.00 -27.82
N PRO A 421 4.19 -17.90 -27.27
CA PRO A 421 3.59 -17.89 -25.93
C PRO A 421 2.13 -18.36 -25.90
N LEU A 422 1.51 -18.56 -27.07
CA LEU A 422 0.11 -18.94 -27.20
C LEU A 422 -0.03 -20.24 -27.98
N ASN A 423 -1.04 -21.03 -27.63
CA ASN A 423 -1.58 -22.09 -28.47
C ASN A 423 -2.79 -21.51 -29.22
N ILE A 424 -2.69 -21.44 -30.53
CA ILE A 424 -3.76 -20.96 -31.40
C ILE A 424 -4.31 -22.16 -32.15
N GLN A 425 -5.63 -22.34 -32.06
CA GLN A 425 -6.35 -23.38 -32.76
C GLN A 425 -7.53 -22.77 -33.50
N ARG A 426 -8.03 -23.43 -34.53
CA ARG A 426 -9.20 -22.99 -35.28
C ARG A 426 -10.13 -24.15 -35.63
N ARG A 427 -11.37 -23.84 -35.96
CA ARG A 427 -12.32 -24.74 -36.61
C ARG A 427 -13.18 -23.94 -37.58
N ARG A 428 -13.85 -24.58 -38.54
CA ARG A 428 -14.85 -23.88 -39.37
C ARG A 428 -15.92 -23.28 -38.47
N HIS A 429 -16.32 -22.04 -38.73
CA HIS A 429 -17.24 -21.27 -37.88
C HIS A 429 -18.55 -22.02 -37.60
N ASP A 430 -19.19 -22.55 -38.65
CA ASP A 430 -20.47 -23.28 -38.55
C ASP A 430 -20.31 -24.77 -38.21
N SER A 431 -19.09 -25.22 -37.89
CA SER A 431 -18.82 -26.63 -37.60
C SER A 431 -18.75 -26.92 -36.10
N LEU A 432 -19.28 -28.09 -35.74
CA LEU A 432 -19.09 -28.70 -34.42
C LEU A 432 -17.82 -29.56 -34.33
N ASP A 433 -16.98 -29.54 -35.36
CA ASP A 433 -15.69 -30.24 -35.38
C ASP A 433 -14.78 -29.75 -34.25
N SER A 434 -13.81 -30.61 -33.91
CA SER A 434 -12.74 -30.26 -32.97
C SER A 434 -11.83 -29.18 -33.54
N TYR A 435 -11.35 -28.30 -32.67
CA TYR A 435 -10.33 -27.32 -33.01
C TYR A 435 -9.02 -28.01 -33.46
N GLU A 436 -8.49 -27.58 -34.59
CA GLU A 436 -7.19 -27.98 -35.14
C GLU A 436 -6.11 -26.93 -34.83
N PRO A 437 -4.86 -27.31 -34.58
CA PRO A 437 -3.78 -26.35 -34.31
C PRO A 437 -3.44 -25.51 -35.55
N VAL A 438 -3.18 -24.22 -35.32
CA VAL A 438 -2.65 -23.30 -36.34
C VAL A 438 -1.13 -23.16 -36.17
N ALA A 439 -0.41 -22.92 -37.26
CA ALA A 439 1.03 -22.77 -37.19
C ALA A 439 1.38 -21.49 -36.43
N ALA A 440 2.25 -21.61 -35.42
CA ALA A 440 2.71 -20.46 -34.63
C ALA A 440 3.43 -19.40 -35.48
N SER A 441 3.97 -19.79 -36.64
CA SER A 441 4.59 -18.87 -37.61
C SER A 441 3.59 -17.93 -38.28
N ASP A 442 2.28 -18.19 -38.18
CA ASP A 442 1.25 -17.38 -38.84
C ASP A 442 0.92 -16.12 -38.04
N PHE A 443 1.34 -16.06 -36.76
CA PHE A 443 1.03 -14.98 -35.84
C PHE A 443 2.28 -14.41 -35.17
N CYS A 444 2.29 -13.09 -34.98
CA CYS A 444 3.22 -12.37 -34.15
C CYS A 444 2.54 -11.99 -32.84
N VAL A 445 3.20 -12.25 -31.70
CA VAL A 445 2.73 -11.89 -30.36
C VAL A 445 3.72 -10.94 -29.72
N GLU A 446 3.27 -9.74 -29.37
CA GLU A 446 4.11 -8.67 -28.83
C GLU A 446 3.47 -8.03 -27.59
N PRO A 447 4.24 -7.61 -26.58
CA PRO A 447 3.70 -6.84 -25.47
C PRO A 447 3.18 -5.47 -25.95
N VAL A 448 2.08 -4.99 -25.36
CA VAL A 448 1.56 -3.65 -25.65
C VAL A 448 2.36 -2.60 -24.88
N GLU A 449 2.94 -1.63 -25.60
CA GLU A 449 3.68 -0.53 -24.97
C GLU A 449 2.78 0.26 -24.02
N GLY A 450 3.24 0.43 -22.77
CA GLY A 450 2.50 1.16 -21.73
C GLY A 450 1.39 0.37 -21.02
N ASP A 451 1.10 -0.87 -21.42
CA ASP A 451 0.17 -1.75 -20.69
C ASP A 451 0.79 -3.15 -20.48
N PRO A 452 1.48 -3.39 -19.35
CA PRO A 452 2.20 -4.65 -19.10
C PRO A 452 1.27 -5.86 -18.92
N ARG A 453 -0.06 -5.64 -18.94
CA ARG A 453 -1.08 -6.69 -18.80
C ARG A 453 -1.66 -7.11 -20.14
N SER A 454 -1.15 -6.57 -21.24
CA SER A 454 -1.73 -6.76 -22.56
C SER A 454 -0.69 -7.24 -23.56
N VAL A 455 -1.08 -8.21 -24.38
CA VAL A 455 -0.30 -8.67 -25.53
C VAL A 455 -1.12 -8.52 -26.80
N ARG A 456 -0.48 -8.02 -27.85
CA ARG A 456 -1.03 -7.85 -29.17
C ARG A 456 -0.71 -9.07 -30.02
N ILE A 457 -1.71 -9.55 -30.75
CA ILE A 457 -1.62 -10.63 -31.74
C ILE A 457 -1.89 -10.02 -33.10
N THR A 458 -0.96 -10.20 -34.03
CA THR A 458 -1.06 -9.74 -35.42
C THR A 458 -0.65 -10.85 -36.38
N ALA A 459 -0.95 -10.71 -37.68
CA ALA A 459 -0.44 -11.61 -38.71
C ALA A 459 1.08 -11.45 -38.89
N ALA A 460 1.81 -12.56 -38.97
CA ALA A 460 3.26 -12.54 -39.12
C ALA A 460 3.75 -12.17 -40.54
N GLU A 461 2.94 -12.46 -41.57
CA GLU A 461 3.24 -12.23 -42.99
C GLU A 461 1.94 -11.95 -43.77
N ALA A 462 2.06 -11.57 -45.06
CA ALA A 462 0.92 -11.23 -45.93
C ALA A 462 -0.08 -12.39 -46.21
N TRP A 463 0.24 -13.62 -45.82
CA TRP A 463 -0.58 -14.81 -46.03
C TRP A 463 -0.88 -15.61 -44.74
N GLY A 464 -0.42 -15.12 -43.58
CA GLY A 464 -0.67 -15.73 -42.27
C GLY A 464 -1.74 -14.97 -41.48
N GLY A 465 -2.20 -15.55 -40.38
CA GLY A 465 -3.06 -14.88 -39.41
C GLY A 465 -4.52 -15.34 -39.45
N PHE A 466 -5.41 -14.42 -39.07
CA PHE A 466 -6.84 -14.66 -39.01
C PHE A 466 -7.47 -14.75 -40.41
N GLN A 467 -8.45 -15.62 -40.57
CA GLN A 467 -9.12 -15.91 -41.85
C GLN A 467 -10.63 -15.99 -41.63
N ALA A 468 -11.40 -15.47 -42.58
CA ALA A 468 -12.85 -15.60 -42.57
C ALA A 468 -13.29 -17.08 -42.73
N GLY A 469 -14.47 -17.42 -42.24
CA GLY A 469 -15.00 -18.79 -42.19
C GLY A 469 -14.52 -19.63 -41.00
N TRP A 470 -13.78 -19.03 -40.06
CA TRP A 470 -13.14 -19.74 -38.95
C TRP A 470 -13.51 -19.16 -37.57
N SER A 471 -13.63 -20.07 -36.60
CA SER A 471 -13.66 -19.76 -35.17
C SER A 471 -12.28 -20.07 -34.59
N TYR A 472 -11.65 -19.10 -33.94
CA TYR A 472 -10.32 -19.23 -33.34
C TYR A 472 -10.44 -19.37 -31.82
N ARG A 473 -9.65 -20.30 -31.28
CA ARG A 473 -9.44 -20.51 -29.85
C ARG A 473 -7.98 -20.22 -29.52
N ILE A 474 -7.76 -19.35 -28.56
CA ILE A 474 -6.43 -18.91 -28.15
C ILE A 474 -6.26 -19.16 -26.65
N GLN A 475 -5.19 -19.85 -26.29
CA GLN A 475 -4.84 -20.18 -24.91
C GLN A 475 -3.37 -19.85 -24.63
N PRO A 476 -3.04 -19.34 -23.44
CA PRO A 476 -1.65 -19.23 -22.99
C PRO A 476 -1.00 -20.62 -22.90
N ASN A 477 0.30 -20.71 -23.21
CA ASN A 477 1.09 -21.90 -22.94
C ASN A 477 2.23 -21.59 -21.96
N ALA A 478 3.12 -22.55 -21.72
CA ALA A 478 4.20 -22.43 -20.74
C ALA A 478 5.18 -21.27 -21.01
N SER A 479 5.17 -20.67 -22.22
CA SER A 479 5.99 -19.52 -22.57
C SER A 479 5.29 -18.18 -22.32
N MET A 480 4.01 -18.14 -21.95
CA MET A 480 3.37 -16.95 -21.42
C MET A 480 3.50 -16.96 -19.89
N LEU A 481 4.27 -16.03 -19.34
CA LEU A 481 4.62 -16.01 -17.92
C LEU A 481 3.99 -14.82 -17.21
N CYS A 482 3.64 -14.99 -15.94
CA CYS A 482 3.34 -13.88 -15.05
C CYS A 482 4.63 -13.07 -14.85
N ASP A 483 4.55 -11.74 -14.92
CA ASP A 483 5.70 -10.87 -14.69
C ASP A 483 5.96 -10.71 -13.18
N LEU A 484 6.53 -11.77 -12.60
CA LEU A 484 6.85 -11.93 -11.18
C LEU A 484 8.22 -12.61 -11.06
N GLU A 485 8.86 -12.48 -9.89
CA GLU A 485 10.15 -13.11 -9.60
C GLU A 485 10.16 -14.63 -9.81
N SER A 486 9.00 -15.30 -9.60
CA SER A 486 8.86 -16.75 -9.69
C SER A 486 8.63 -17.29 -11.12
N LEU A 487 8.45 -16.41 -12.12
CA LEU A 487 8.26 -16.77 -13.54
C LEU A 487 7.21 -17.89 -13.76
N VAL A 488 6.06 -17.77 -13.11
CA VAL A 488 4.99 -18.78 -13.15
C VAL A 488 4.20 -18.66 -14.46
N PRO A 489 3.93 -19.75 -15.20
CA PRO A 489 3.09 -19.70 -16.40
C PRO A 489 1.70 -19.15 -16.12
N VAL A 490 1.17 -18.35 -17.05
CA VAL A 490 -0.22 -17.90 -17.04
C VAL A 490 -1.16 -19.11 -17.16
N SER A 491 -2.28 -19.06 -16.46
CA SER A 491 -3.27 -20.14 -16.47
C SER A 491 -3.93 -20.29 -17.85
N ALA A 492 -4.04 -21.53 -18.31
CA ALA A 492 -4.73 -21.90 -19.55
C ALA A 492 -6.23 -22.23 -19.34
N GLU A 493 -6.75 -22.02 -18.13
CA GLU A 493 -8.15 -22.34 -17.78
C GLU A 493 -9.17 -21.49 -18.54
N VAL A 494 -8.82 -20.24 -18.85
CA VAL A 494 -9.69 -19.32 -19.60
C VAL A 494 -9.21 -19.26 -21.04
N GLU A 495 -10.10 -19.63 -21.96
CA GLU A 495 -9.86 -19.57 -23.40
C GLU A 495 -10.36 -18.23 -23.95
N TYR A 496 -9.60 -17.64 -24.86
CA TYR A 496 -10.09 -16.54 -25.70
C TYR A 496 -10.66 -17.11 -27.00
N ILE A 497 -11.88 -16.69 -27.35
CA ILE A 497 -12.58 -17.14 -28.56
C ILE A 497 -12.88 -15.91 -29.41
N ILE A 498 -12.67 -16.03 -30.72
CA ILE A 498 -13.12 -15.03 -31.69
C ILE A 498 -13.68 -15.75 -32.91
N ASP A 499 -14.83 -15.28 -33.36
CA ASP A 499 -15.53 -15.84 -34.51
C ASP A 499 -15.36 -14.91 -35.71
N LEU A 500 -14.90 -15.47 -36.82
CA LEU A 500 -14.82 -14.80 -38.10
C LEU A 500 -15.70 -15.60 -39.05
N PRO A 501 -17.03 -15.38 -39.04
CA PRO A 501 -17.89 -15.92 -40.08
C PRO A 501 -17.28 -15.60 -41.44
N SER A 502 -17.44 -16.49 -42.41
CA SER A 502 -17.24 -16.07 -43.80
C SER A 502 -18.17 -14.89 -43.97
N ALA A 503 -17.66 -13.73 -44.43
CA ALA A 503 -18.55 -12.72 -44.95
C ALA A 503 -19.39 -13.47 -45.97
N GLY A 504 -20.67 -13.73 -45.65
CA GLY A 504 -21.53 -14.48 -46.55
C GLY A 504 -21.37 -13.79 -47.88
N CYS A 505 -20.96 -14.53 -48.92
CA CYS A 505 -21.06 -13.93 -50.23
C CYS A 505 -22.54 -13.57 -50.35
N GLU A 506 -22.85 -12.30 -50.47
CA GLU A 506 -24.20 -11.87 -50.81
C GLU A 506 -24.71 -12.64 -52.05
N GLY A 507 -23.79 -13.10 -52.89
CA GLY A 507 -24.02 -14.00 -54.02
C GLY A 507 -24.21 -15.49 -53.72
N ASP A 508 -23.96 -16.01 -52.52
CA ASP A 508 -24.12 -17.43 -52.14
C ASP A 508 -25.53 -17.65 -51.56
N VAL A 509 -26.51 -17.54 -52.46
CA VAL A 509 -27.94 -17.53 -52.16
C VAL A 509 -28.41 -18.87 -51.59
N ASP A 510 -27.70 -19.98 -51.88
CA ASP A 510 -28.00 -21.30 -51.33
C ASP A 510 -27.20 -21.69 -50.08
N GLU A 511 -26.38 -20.77 -49.56
CA GLU A 511 -25.50 -20.97 -48.39
C GLU A 511 -24.58 -22.19 -48.55
N SER A 512 -24.15 -22.52 -49.77
CA SER A 512 -23.28 -23.67 -50.05
C SER A 512 -21.80 -23.38 -49.80
N GLY A 513 -21.45 -22.12 -49.55
CA GLY A 513 -20.08 -21.61 -49.46
C GLY A 513 -19.42 -21.35 -50.83
N GLN A 514 -20.20 -21.38 -51.92
CA GLN A 514 -19.70 -21.15 -53.28
C GLN A 514 -20.73 -20.40 -54.11
N VAL A 515 -20.39 -19.18 -54.55
CA VAL A 515 -21.14 -18.45 -55.57
C VAL A 515 -20.92 -19.09 -56.93
N ASN A 516 -21.91 -19.84 -57.38
CA ASN A 516 -21.86 -20.60 -58.61
C ASN A 516 -23.17 -20.52 -59.41
N ILE A 517 -23.36 -21.45 -60.33
CA ILE A 517 -24.55 -21.47 -61.18
C ILE A 517 -25.84 -21.72 -60.39
N VAL A 518 -25.76 -22.40 -59.24
CA VAL A 518 -26.93 -22.69 -58.39
C VAL A 518 -27.51 -21.41 -57.82
N ASP A 519 -26.67 -20.48 -57.36
CA ASP A 519 -27.10 -19.18 -56.83
C ASP A 519 -27.76 -18.31 -57.89
N VAL A 520 -27.18 -18.27 -59.09
CA VAL A 520 -27.78 -17.61 -60.26
C VAL A 520 -29.15 -18.19 -60.58
N LEU A 521 -29.28 -19.52 -60.51
CA LEU A 521 -30.55 -20.18 -60.78
C LEU A 521 -31.61 -19.89 -59.70
N LEU A 522 -31.21 -19.68 -58.45
CA LEU A 522 -32.12 -19.27 -57.39
C LEU A 522 -32.63 -17.83 -57.58
N VAL A 523 -31.75 -16.89 -57.91
CA VAL A 523 -32.15 -15.51 -58.25
C VAL A 523 -33.10 -15.49 -59.46
N LEU A 524 -32.78 -16.25 -60.50
CA LEU A 524 -33.65 -16.35 -61.68
C LEU A 524 -34.99 -17.04 -61.39
N ALA A 525 -35.03 -18.02 -60.47
CA ALA A 525 -36.25 -18.70 -60.08
C ALA A 525 -37.22 -17.78 -59.31
N LEU A 526 -36.69 -16.77 -58.64
CA LEU A 526 -37.42 -15.80 -57.82
C LEU A 526 -37.55 -14.43 -58.49
N TRP A 527 -37.23 -14.34 -59.79
CA TRP A 527 -37.21 -13.08 -60.53
C TRP A 527 -38.54 -12.30 -60.44
N GLY A 528 -38.44 -11.03 -60.08
CA GLY A 528 -39.56 -10.11 -59.90
C GLY A 528 -40.41 -10.37 -58.66
N GLN A 529 -40.01 -11.29 -57.77
CA GLN A 529 -40.73 -11.56 -56.52
C GLN A 529 -40.18 -10.68 -55.39
N GLY A 530 -40.85 -9.57 -55.11
CA GLY A 530 -40.58 -8.73 -53.94
C GLY A 530 -41.56 -8.96 -52.79
N GLY A 531 -41.10 -8.87 -51.54
CA GLY A 531 -41.96 -8.88 -50.36
C GLY A 531 -42.62 -10.23 -50.06
N THR A 532 -41.94 -11.33 -50.40
CA THR A 532 -42.34 -12.69 -50.01
C THR A 532 -41.17 -13.36 -49.30
N PRO A 533 -41.40 -14.23 -48.31
CA PRO A 533 -40.30 -14.87 -47.59
C PRO A 533 -39.30 -15.64 -48.46
N ALA A 534 -39.73 -16.10 -49.65
CA ALA A 534 -38.85 -16.75 -50.62
C ALA A 534 -38.10 -15.73 -51.49
N GLY A 535 -38.77 -14.67 -51.96
CA GLY A 535 -38.14 -13.59 -52.72
C GLY A 535 -37.14 -12.79 -51.91
N ASP A 536 -37.37 -12.62 -50.61
CA ASP A 536 -36.48 -11.90 -49.69
C ASP A 536 -35.08 -12.56 -49.58
N ALA A 537 -34.96 -13.86 -49.88
CA ALA A 537 -33.67 -14.56 -49.92
C ALA A 537 -32.88 -14.32 -51.23
N ALA A 538 -33.55 -13.90 -52.31
CA ALA A 538 -32.94 -13.59 -53.61
C ALA A 538 -32.89 -12.08 -53.91
N ASP A 539 -33.48 -11.25 -53.03
CA ASP A 539 -33.43 -9.79 -53.03
C ASP A 539 -32.20 -9.36 -52.23
N ILE A 540 -31.04 -9.55 -52.85
CA ILE A 540 -29.72 -9.47 -52.25
C ILE A 540 -29.39 -8.02 -51.87
N ASN A 541 -29.83 -7.04 -52.67
CA ASN A 541 -29.61 -5.62 -52.37
C ASN A 541 -30.66 -5.03 -51.40
N GLY A 542 -31.72 -5.79 -51.07
CA GLY A 542 -32.77 -5.43 -50.13
C GLY A 542 -33.67 -4.28 -50.60
N ASP A 543 -33.79 -4.05 -51.91
CA ASP A 543 -34.60 -2.96 -52.48
C ASP A 543 -36.10 -3.31 -52.59
N GLY A 544 -36.46 -4.54 -52.24
CA GLY A 544 -37.81 -5.05 -52.26
C GLY A 544 -38.19 -5.69 -53.60
N SER A 545 -37.25 -6.02 -54.48
CA SER A 545 -37.51 -6.68 -55.77
C SER A 545 -36.30 -7.45 -56.32
N VAL A 546 -36.44 -8.78 -56.46
CA VAL A 546 -35.44 -9.61 -57.17
C VAL A 546 -35.33 -9.21 -58.63
N SER A 547 -34.20 -8.61 -59.02
CA SER A 547 -34.00 -8.02 -60.34
C SER A 547 -32.61 -8.29 -60.91
N VAL A 548 -32.25 -7.53 -61.96
CA VAL A 548 -30.93 -7.62 -62.57
C VAL A 548 -29.84 -7.14 -61.62
N ASP A 549 -30.17 -6.26 -60.68
CA ASP A 549 -29.19 -5.72 -59.74
C ASP A 549 -28.75 -6.80 -58.74
N ASP A 550 -29.65 -7.66 -58.26
CA ASP A 550 -29.31 -8.83 -57.44
C ASP A 550 -28.48 -9.87 -58.21
N LEU A 551 -28.87 -10.14 -59.46
CA LEU A 551 -28.11 -11.05 -60.32
C LEU A 551 -26.68 -10.55 -60.57
N LEU A 552 -26.48 -9.23 -60.67
CA LEU A 552 -25.16 -8.64 -60.83
C LEU A 552 -24.32 -8.75 -59.55
N ILE A 553 -24.93 -8.78 -58.37
CA ILE A 553 -24.23 -9.07 -57.10
C ILE A 553 -23.73 -10.52 -57.09
N VAL A 554 -24.58 -11.49 -57.44
CA VAL A 554 -24.18 -12.91 -57.57
C VAL A 554 -23.03 -13.08 -58.56
N ILE A 555 -23.17 -12.54 -59.77
CA ILE A 555 -22.12 -12.68 -60.80
C ILE A 555 -20.84 -11.93 -60.38
N GLY A 556 -20.97 -10.82 -59.67
CA GLY A 556 -19.87 -10.02 -59.15
C GLY A 556 -19.01 -10.75 -58.11
N GLN A 557 -19.56 -11.78 -57.46
CA GLN A 557 -18.92 -12.54 -56.40
C GLN A 557 -18.61 -14.01 -56.79
N TRP A 558 -18.60 -14.31 -58.10
CA TRP A 558 -18.44 -15.68 -58.62
C TRP A 558 -17.17 -16.40 -58.12
N GLY A 559 -17.33 -17.55 -57.46
CA GLY A 559 -16.23 -18.31 -56.87
C GLY A 559 -16.55 -18.81 -55.45
N GLY A 560 -15.51 -19.27 -54.73
CA GLY A 560 -15.67 -19.63 -53.31
C GLY A 560 -15.76 -18.37 -52.44
N CYS A 561 -16.45 -18.47 -51.31
CA CYS A 561 -16.60 -17.38 -50.34
C CYS A 561 -15.36 -17.10 -49.47
N ASP A 562 -14.20 -17.55 -49.94
CA ASP A 562 -12.90 -17.47 -49.27
C ASP A 562 -11.94 -16.47 -49.97
N ALA A 563 -12.43 -15.63 -50.88
CA ALA A 563 -11.60 -14.80 -51.78
C ALA A 563 -11.28 -13.39 -51.23
#